data_AF-A0A0D7ATI9-F1
#
_entry.id   AF-A0A0D7ATI9-F1
#
_cell.length_a   1.000
_cell.length_b   1.000
_cell.length_c   1.000
_cell.angle_alpha   90.00
_cell.angle_beta   90.00
_cell.angle_gamma   90.00
#
_symmetry.space_group_name_H-M   'P 1'
#
loop_
_entity.id
_entity.type
_entity.pdbx_description
1 polymer ?
#
loop_
_entity_poly.entity_id
_entity_poly.type
_entity_poly.pdbx_seq_one_letter_code
_entity_poly.pdbx_strand_id
1 'polypeptide(L)'
;QFLKKATEFYVDKEHQRMFRRNPTGTPQLVVQDIQRKLSILAQAHNELGHKGEQVVYDLVRLRFYWPYLRKDIHFYLTTCIRCQLRSKIRLELPPT
;
A
#
# COMPACT_ATOMS: atom_id res chain seq x y z
N GLN A 1 2.21 26.15 9.37
CA GLN A 1 2.58 24.83 8.77
C GLN A 1 1.52 23.74 9.03
N PHE A 2 0.82 23.75 10.18
CA PHE A 2 -0.26 22.81 10.51
C PHE A 2 -1.52 22.94 9.62
N LEU A 3 -2.02 24.17 9.44
CA LEU A 3 -3.27 24.42 8.70
C LEU A 3 -3.23 23.92 7.25
N LYS A 4 -2.10 24.11 6.53
CA LYS A 4 -1.92 23.59 5.17
C LYS A 4 -1.99 22.06 5.07
N LYS A 5 -1.51 21.33 6.09
CA LYS A 5 -1.60 19.86 6.13
C LYS A 5 -2.99 19.39 6.54
N ALA A 6 -3.65 20.09 7.47
CA ALA A 6 -5.02 19.77 7.87
C ALA A 6 -6.02 19.93 6.72
N THR A 7 -5.81 20.92 5.84
CA THR A 7 -6.63 21.11 4.63
C THR A 7 -6.50 19.99 3.61
N GLU A 8 -5.50 19.10 3.71
CA GLU A 8 -5.38 17.92 2.85
C GLU A 8 -6.41 16.83 3.19
N PHE A 9 -7.12 16.91 4.31
CA PHE A 9 -8.01 15.84 4.76
C PHE A 9 -9.45 16.31 5.01
N TYR A 10 -10.40 15.40 4.86
CA TYR A 10 -11.79 15.61 5.21
C TYR A 10 -12.44 14.34 5.73
N VAL A 11 -13.55 14.49 6.45
CA VAL A 11 -14.32 13.38 6.97
C VAL A 11 -15.66 13.34 6.24
N ASP A 12 -15.98 12.18 5.68
CA ASP A 12 -17.33 11.83 5.29
C ASP A 12 -18.14 11.52 6.55
N LYS A 13 -19.12 12.39 6.85
CA LYS A 13 -19.93 12.32 8.06
C LYS A 13 -20.94 11.18 8.03
N GLU A 14 -21.37 10.76 6.84
CA GLU A 14 -22.39 9.71 6.69
C GLU A 14 -21.80 8.35 7.08
N HIS A 15 -20.59 8.06 6.60
CA HIS A 15 -19.94 6.77 6.82
C HIS A 15 -18.81 6.80 7.87
N GLN A 16 -18.59 7.96 8.52
CA GLN A 16 -17.50 8.20 9.47
C GLN A 16 -16.11 7.83 8.93
N ARG A 17 -15.85 8.13 7.65
CA ARG A 17 -14.59 7.80 6.97
C ARG A 17 -13.75 9.05 6.73
N MET A 18 -12.45 8.94 6.96
CA MET A 18 -11.52 10.02 6.65
C MET A 18 -10.88 9.81 5.28
N PHE A 19 -10.79 10.88 4.49
CA PHE A 19 -10.19 10.88 3.17
C PHE A 19 -9.08 11.92 3.08
N ARG A 20 -8.05 11.60 2.31
CA ARG A 20 -7.03 12.54 1.85
C ARG A 20 -7.44 13.05 0.47
N ARG A 21 -7.50 14.37 0.33
CA ARG A 21 -7.74 15.05 -0.94
C ARG A 21 -6.59 14.74 -1.90
N ASN A 22 -6.96 14.47 -3.14
CA ASN A 22 -6.03 14.36 -4.25
C ASN A 22 -6.43 15.42 -5.29
N PRO A 23 -5.65 16.49 -5.48
CA PRO A 23 -6.02 17.59 -6.39
C PRO A 23 -6.21 17.15 -7.84
N THR A 24 -5.54 16.07 -8.24
CA THR A 24 -5.49 15.60 -9.64
C THR A 24 -6.20 14.28 -9.86
N GLY A 25 -6.90 13.75 -8.86
CA GLY A 25 -7.48 12.41 -8.96
C GLY A 25 -8.52 12.10 -7.88
N THR A 26 -8.80 10.80 -7.72
CA THR A 26 -9.77 10.36 -6.70
C THR A 26 -9.20 10.57 -5.29
N PRO A 27 -10.02 11.06 -4.34
CA PRO A 27 -9.65 11.08 -2.93
C PRO A 27 -9.23 9.69 -2.43
N GLN A 28 -8.19 9.66 -1.60
CA GLN A 28 -7.65 8.43 -1.04
C GLN A 28 -8.31 8.18 0.31
N LEU A 29 -8.81 6.97 0.55
CA LEU A 29 -9.33 6.60 1.86
C LEU A 29 -8.18 6.48 2.87
N VAL A 30 -8.29 7.18 4.00
CA VAL A 30 -7.33 7.08 5.09
C VAL A 30 -7.62 5.81 5.90
N VAL A 31 -6.63 4.91 5.96
CA VAL A 31 -6.77 3.63 6.68
C VAL A 31 -5.90 3.67 7.93
N GLN A 32 -6.53 3.63 9.09
CA GLN A 32 -5.83 3.62 10.38
C GLN A 32 -5.75 2.22 10.98
N ASP A 33 -6.82 1.44 10.82
CA ASP A 33 -6.92 0.07 11.32
C ASP A 33 -5.87 -0.87 10.70
N ILE A 34 -5.17 -1.60 11.56
CA ILE A 34 -4.07 -2.49 11.18
C ILE A 34 -4.59 -3.69 10.38
N GLN A 35 -5.72 -4.29 10.80
CA GLN A 35 -6.27 -5.46 10.12
C GLN A 35 -6.68 -5.12 8.69
N ARG A 36 -7.27 -3.95 8.49
CA ARG A 36 -7.63 -3.43 7.17
C ARG A 36 -6.41 -3.15 6.31
N LYS A 37 -5.34 -2.59 6.86
CA LYS A 37 -4.07 -2.43 6.12
C LYS A 37 -3.55 -3.79 5.65
N LEU A 38 -3.49 -4.78 6.53
CA LEU A 38 -3.03 -6.13 6.20
C LEU A 38 -3.91 -6.77 5.13
N SER A 39 -5.23 -6.62 5.21
CA SER A 39 -6.17 -7.12 4.20
C SER A 39 -5.93 -6.47 2.82
N ILE A 40 -5.74 -5.16 2.77
CA ILE A 40 -5.42 -4.43 1.52
C ILE A 40 -4.10 -4.92 0.92
N LEU A 41 -3.07 -5.10 1.75
CA LEU A 41 -1.77 -5.60 1.30
C LEU A 41 -1.84 -7.06 0.82
N ALA A 42 -2.60 -7.90 1.51
CA ALA A 42 -2.83 -9.28 1.10
C ALA A 42 -3.54 -9.37 -0.26
N GLN A 43 -4.59 -8.57 -0.49
CA GLN A 43 -5.26 -8.50 -1.78
C GLN A 43 -4.32 -7.99 -2.87
N ALA A 44 -3.62 -6.88 -2.62
CA ALA A 44 -2.73 -6.28 -3.62
C ALA A 44 -1.51 -7.14 -3.95
N HIS A 45 -1.00 -7.93 -3.00
CA HIS A 45 0.16 -8.78 -3.20
C HIS A 45 -0.19 -10.22 -3.58
N ASN A 46 -1.01 -10.91 -2.81
CA ASN A 46 -1.26 -12.35 -2.97
C ASN A 46 -2.21 -12.62 -4.14
N GLU A 47 -3.32 -11.88 -4.23
CA GLU A 47 -4.38 -12.13 -5.22
C GLU A 47 -3.98 -11.65 -6.62
N LEU A 48 -3.09 -10.66 -6.71
CA LEU A 48 -2.59 -10.14 -7.99
C LEU A 48 -1.30 -10.84 -8.46
N GLY A 49 -0.94 -11.97 -7.87
CA GLY A 49 0.16 -12.82 -8.34
C GLY A 49 1.55 -12.36 -7.87
N HIS A 50 1.68 -12.02 -6.59
CA HIS A 50 2.95 -11.70 -5.93
C HIS A 50 3.74 -10.58 -6.62
N LYS A 51 3.05 -9.49 -6.95
CA LYS A 51 3.69 -8.32 -7.56
C LYS A 51 4.75 -7.71 -6.64
N GLY A 52 5.80 -7.16 -7.26
CA GLY A 52 6.88 -6.47 -6.56
C GLY A 52 6.44 -5.15 -5.92
N GLU A 53 7.29 -4.60 -5.05
CA GLU A 53 6.98 -3.44 -4.20
C GLU A 53 6.43 -2.24 -4.97
N GLN A 54 7.06 -1.86 -6.09
CA GLN A 54 6.66 -0.70 -6.86
C GLN A 54 5.23 -0.84 -7.39
N VAL A 55 4.88 -2.01 -7.93
CA VAL A 55 3.54 -2.29 -8.48
C VAL A 55 2.50 -2.29 -7.37
N VAL A 56 2.79 -2.93 -6.23
CA VAL A 56 1.88 -2.93 -5.08
C VAL A 56 1.68 -1.50 -4.55
N TYR A 57 2.75 -0.72 -4.45
CA TYR A 57 2.68 0.68 -4.03
C TYR A 57 1.83 1.53 -4.99
N ASP A 58 2.04 1.39 -6.30
CA ASP A 58 1.26 2.11 -7.31
C ASP A 58 -0.22 1.75 -7.25
N LEU A 59 -0.57 0.48 -7.05
CA LEU A 59 -1.96 0.05 -6.93
C LEU A 59 -2.63 0.58 -5.65
N VAL A 60 -1.97 0.41 -4.50
CA VAL A 60 -2.54 0.76 -3.21
C VAL A 60 -2.69 2.29 -3.07
N ARG A 61 -1.69 3.06 -3.51
CA ARG A 61 -1.73 4.53 -3.39
C ARG A 61 -2.83 5.17 -4.24
N LEU A 62 -3.38 4.49 -5.24
CA LEU A 62 -4.48 5.06 -6.04
C LEU A 62 -5.77 5.22 -5.23
N ARG A 63 -5.98 4.37 -4.21
CA ARG A 63 -7.25 4.30 -3.47
C ARG A 63 -7.09 4.52 -1.97
N PHE A 64 -5.91 4.27 -1.42
CA PHE A 64 -5.67 4.29 0.02
C PHE A 64 -4.49 5.16 0.40
N TYR A 65 -4.55 5.68 1.62
CA TYR A 65 -3.50 6.44 2.24
C TYR A 65 -3.34 6.02 3.70
N TRP A 66 -2.09 5.88 4.14
CA TRP A 66 -1.71 5.93 5.54
C TRP A 66 -0.25 6.38 5.67
N PRO A 67 0.16 6.91 6.83
CA PRO A 67 1.56 7.24 7.09
C PRO A 67 2.44 6.01 6.88
N TYR A 68 3.58 6.18 6.22
CA TYR A 68 4.56 5.11 5.97
C TYR A 68 4.08 3.97 5.05
N LEU A 69 3.05 4.21 4.21
CA LEU A 69 2.52 3.27 3.21
C LEU A 69 3.59 2.40 2.54
N ARG A 70 4.63 3.02 1.97
CA ARG A 70 5.69 2.29 1.25
C ARG A 70 6.54 1.40 2.17
N LYS A 71 6.82 1.86 3.40
CA LYS A 71 7.59 1.09 4.38
C LYS A 71 6.81 -0.14 4.85
N ASP A 72 5.50 0.02 5.07
CA ASP A 72 4.63 -1.08 5.46
C ASP A 72 4.49 -2.12 4.32
N ILE A 73 4.37 -1.65 3.07
CA ILE A 73 4.40 -2.51 1.88
C ILE A 73 5.71 -3.29 1.83
N HIS A 74 6.86 -2.61 1.93
CA HIS A 74 8.16 -3.26 1.92
C HIS A 74 8.25 -4.36 2.99
N PHE A 75 7.90 -4.04 4.23
CA PHE A 75 7.90 -4.99 5.33
C PHE A 75 7.00 -6.21 5.02
N TYR A 76 5.77 -5.98 4.56
CA TYR A 76 4.85 -7.06 4.20
C TYR A 76 5.40 -7.97 3.09
N LEU A 77 6.03 -7.39 2.06
CA LEU A 77 6.58 -8.18 0.96
C LEU A 77 7.81 -8.99 1.39
N THR A 78 8.61 -8.46 2.32
CA THR A 78 9.78 -9.18 2.86
C THR A 78 9.40 -10.41 3.67
N THR A 79 8.16 -10.54 4.16
CA THR A 79 7.69 -11.73 4.88
C THR A 79 7.08 -12.80 3.95
N CYS A 80 6.96 -12.54 2.65
CA CYS A 80 6.38 -13.48 1.70
C CYS A 80 7.36 -14.61 1.31
N ILE A 81 7.15 -15.80 1.86
CA ILE A 81 7.98 -16.99 1.59
C ILE A 81 8.07 -17.32 0.09
N ARG A 82 6.95 -17.20 -0.65
CA ARG A 82 6.92 -17.46 -2.11
C ARG A 82 7.86 -16.54 -2.88
N CYS A 83 7.86 -15.25 -2.53
CA CYS A 83 8.77 -14.28 -3.14
C CYS A 83 10.23 -14.54 -2.76
N GLN A 84 10.49 -14.86 -1.49
CA GLN A 84 11.83 -15.17 -1.01
C GLN A 84 12.44 -16.38 -1.73
N LEU A 85 11.68 -17.47 -1.90
CA LEU A 85 12.15 -18.66 -2.62
C LEU A 85 12.48 -18.36 -4.09
N ARG A 86 11.62 -17.58 -4.77
CA ARG A 86 11.85 -17.19 -6.16
C ARG A 86 13.12 -16.35 -6.33
N SER A 87 13.37 -15.43 -5.40
CA SER A 87 14.58 -14.60 -5.41
C SER A 87 15.85 -15.43 -5.21
N LYS A 88 15.83 -16.43 -4.32
CA LYS A 88 16.97 -17.33 -4.11
C LYS A 88 17.31 -18.12 -5.37
N ILE A 89 16.30 -18.74 -6.02
CA ILE A 89 16.52 -19.49 -7.26
C ILE A 89 17.21 -18.64 -8.32
N ARG A 90 16.86 -17.36 -8.44
CA ARG A 90 17.47 -16.45 -9.43
C ARG A 90 18.97 -16.20 -9.17
N LEU A 91 19.42 -16.23 -7.91
CA LEU A 91 20.84 -16.02 -7.57
C LEU A 91 21.70 -17.23 -7.91
N GLU A 92 21.12 -18.43 -7.85
CA GLU A 92 21.83 -19.70 -8.13
C GLU A 92 21.89 -20.04 -9.63
N LEU A 93 21.09 -19.38 -10.47
CA LEU A 93 21.12 -19.62 -11.91
C LEU A 93 22.34 -18.90 -12.53
N PRO A 94 23.12 -19.56 -13.40
CA PRO A 94 24.20 -18.90 -14.12
C PRO A 94 23.62 -17.73 -14.95
N PRO A 95 24.34 -16.60 -15.06
CA PRO A 95 23.90 -15.50 -15.91
C PRO A 95 23.81 -16.00 -17.36
N THR A 96 22.59 -15.97 -17.90
CA THR A 96 22.30 -16.15 -19.34
C THR A 96 22.91 -15.04 -20.17
#